data_AF-A0A2T2ZZQ8-F1
#
_entry.id   AF-A0A2T2ZZQ8-F1
#
_cell.length_a   1.000
_cell.length_b   1.000
_cell.length_c   1.000
_cell.angle_alpha   90.00
_cell.angle_beta   90.00
_cell.angle_gamma   90.00
#
_symmetry.space_group_name_H-M   'P 1'
#
loop_
_entity.id
_entity.type
_entity.pdbx_description
1 polymer ?
#
loop_
_entity_poly.entity_id
_entity_poly.type
_entity_poly.pdbx_seq_one_letter_code
_entity_poly.pdbx_strand_id
1 'polypeptide(L)'
;CPSVGTIVAWLKENTKVGKNTVFYTGSATSRNAQAFAATIEGAQTFTSAFMTGDLKSKGFETWLDECGGSACEQDLLIPRMSEALAKASADTSYVMVKEGEKIDTSKIWSTAEYPALQSNKVEVWAVNSATKDFTTNLQKKRYDGTTTFP
;
A
#
# COMPACT_ATOMS: atom_id res chain seq x y z
N CYS A 1 18.96 1.91 -8.64
CA CYS A 1 17.56 1.75 -8.19
C CYS A 1 16.69 1.24 -9.33
N PRO A 2 15.82 0.25 -9.09
CA PRO A 2 14.88 -0.23 -10.10
C PRO A 2 13.88 0.86 -10.52
N SER A 3 13.37 0.73 -11.74
CA SER A 3 12.25 1.54 -12.22
C SER A 3 10.93 1.07 -11.61
N VAL A 4 9.94 1.94 -11.51
CA VAL A 4 8.58 1.56 -11.06
C VAL A 4 8.01 0.45 -11.97
N GLY A 5 8.23 0.53 -13.29
CA GLY A 5 7.78 -0.50 -14.23
C GLY A 5 8.42 -1.87 -13.98
N THR A 6 9.71 -1.90 -13.64
CA THR A 6 10.42 -3.13 -13.24
C THR A 6 9.78 -3.76 -12.00
N ILE A 7 9.48 -2.95 -10.98
CA ILE A 7 8.85 -3.43 -9.74
C ILE A 7 7.42 -3.92 -10.02
N VAL A 8 6.63 -3.23 -10.86
CA VAL A 8 5.28 -3.67 -11.25
C VAL A 8 5.31 -5.03 -11.95
N ALA A 9 6.23 -5.23 -12.90
CA ALA A 9 6.38 -6.51 -13.59
C ALA A 9 6.72 -7.62 -12.58
N TRP A 10 7.69 -7.36 -11.71
CA TRP A 10 8.09 -8.30 -10.67
C TRP A 10 6.94 -8.66 -9.72
N LEU A 11 6.14 -7.68 -9.28
CA LEU A 11 4.97 -7.92 -8.44
C LEU A 11 3.97 -8.87 -9.09
N LYS A 12 3.69 -8.70 -10.39
CA LYS A 12 2.75 -9.55 -11.14
C LYS A 12 3.24 -10.98 -11.28
N GLU A 13 4.55 -11.18 -11.35
CA GLU A 13 5.17 -12.51 -11.51
C GLU A 13 5.37 -13.24 -10.18
N ASN A 14 5.61 -12.50 -9.09
CA ASN A 14 6.09 -13.08 -7.84
C ASN A 14 5.08 -12.98 -6.68
N THR A 15 3.98 -12.25 -6.85
CA THR A 15 3.01 -12.03 -5.77
C THR A 15 1.58 -12.25 -6.25
N LYS A 16 0.63 -12.14 -5.31
CA LYS A 16 -0.82 -12.14 -5.60
C LYS A 16 -1.42 -10.74 -5.59
N VAL A 17 -0.60 -9.70 -5.74
CA VAL A 17 -1.08 -8.31 -5.80
C VAL A 17 -2.06 -8.16 -6.97
N GLY A 18 -3.17 -7.49 -6.69
CA GLY A 18 -4.27 -7.33 -7.63
C GLY A 18 -5.48 -6.75 -6.90
N LYS A 19 -6.54 -7.56 -6.76
CA LYS A 19 -7.72 -7.16 -5.99
C LYS A 19 -7.41 -7.12 -4.50
N ASN A 20 -8.12 -6.26 -3.78
CA ASN A 20 -8.10 -6.16 -2.31
C ASN A 20 -6.74 -5.76 -1.74
N THR A 21 -5.90 -5.04 -2.48
CA THR A 21 -4.66 -4.49 -1.92
C THR A 21 -4.98 -3.46 -0.83
N VAL A 22 -4.30 -3.55 0.31
CA VAL A 22 -4.51 -2.73 1.50
C VAL A 22 -3.29 -1.83 1.74
N PHE A 23 -3.56 -0.53 1.72
CA PHE A 23 -2.64 0.56 2.02
C PHE A 23 -2.94 1.14 3.41
N TYR A 24 -2.07 2.02 3.90
CA TYR A 24 -2.32 2.79 5.11
C TYR A 24 -1.72 4.19 5.02
N THR A 25 -2.29 5.14 5.75
CA THR A 25 -1.79 6.52 5.79
C THR A 25 -2.14 7.20 7.12
N GLY A 26 -1.62 8.41 7.32
CA GLY A 26 -1.79 9.17 8.56
C GLY A 26 -1.25 8.41 9.77
N SER A 27 -2.06 8.33 10.83
CA SER A 27 -1.74 7.62 12.07
C SER A 27 -1.91 6.10 11.99
N ALA A 28 -2.44 5.58 10.88
CA ALA A 28 -2.52 4.14 10.68
C ALA A 28 -1.13 3.52 10.47
N THR A 29 -0.99 2.26 10.85
CA THR A 29 0.29 1.54 10.80
C THR A 29 0.23 0.35 9.84
N SER A 30 1.40 -0.17 9.47
CA SER A 30 1.51 -1.42 8.73
C SER A 30 0.80 -2.58 9.43
N ARG A 31 0.82 -2.60 10.78
CA ARG A 31 0.07 -3.59 11.58
C ARG A 31 -1.44 -3.46 11.40
N ASN A 32 -1.98 -2.25 11.31
CA ASN A 32 -3.41 -2.06 11.02
C ASN A 32 -3.77 -2.61 9.64
N ALA A 33 -2.97 -2.32 8.62
CA ALA A 33 -3.17 -2.83 7.26
C ALA A 33 -3.10 -4.36 7.21
N GLN A 34 -2.12 -4.98 7.87
CA GLN A 34 -1.99 -6.44 7.94
C GLN A 34 -3.15 -7.10 8.68
N ALA A 35 -3.57 -6.53 9.82
CA ALA A 35 -4.70 -7.05 10.59
C ALA A 35 -6.01 -6.99 9.78
N PHE A 36 -6.23 -5.91 9.04
CA PHE A 36 -7.38 -5.79 8.16
C PHE A 36 -7.27 -6.71 6.92
N ALA A 37 -6.11 -6.78 6.27
CA ALA A 37 -5.89 -7.67 5.14
C ALA A 37 -6.13 -9.14 5.52
N ALA A 38 -5.83 -9.55 6.76
CA ALA A 38 -6.09 -10.91 7.23
C ALA A 38 -7.59 -11.28 7.28
N THR A 39 -8.51 -10.32 7.22
CA THR A 39 -9.96 -10.59 7.17
C THR A 39 -10.51 -10.70 5.75
N ILE A 40 -9.69 -10.44 4.73
CA ILE A 40 -10.08 -10.48 3.33
C ILE A 40 -9.24 -11.52 2.60
N GLU A 41 -9.90 -12.53 2.04
CA GLU A 41 -9.22 -13.55 1.28
C GLU A 41 -8.42 -12.94 0.10
N GLY A 42 -7.15 -13.34 0.01
CA GLY A 42 -6.25 -12.93 -1.05
C GLY A 42 -5.70 -11.50 -0.94
N ALA A 43 -6.11 -10.71 0.05
CA ALA A 43 -5.63 -9.34 0.22
C ALA A 43 -4.10 -9.28 0.40
N GLN A 44 -3.50 -8.25 -0.19
CA GLN A 44 -2.06 -7.98 -0.11
C GLN A 44 -1.79 -6.64 0.55
N THR A 45 -0.63 -6.51 1.18
CA THR A 45 -0.12 -5.28 1.79
C THR A 45 1.28 -5.02 1.27
N PHE A 46 1.84 -3.84 1.53
CA PHE A 46 3.27 -3.58 1.29
C PHE A 46 4.15 -4.66 1.95
N THR A 47 3.85 -5.03 3.20
CA THR A 47 4.62 -6.04 3.94
C THR A 47 4.56 -7.42 3.30
N SER A 48 3.39 -7.87 2.87
CA SER A 48 3.26 -9.19 2.23
C SER A 48 3.84 -9.21 0.82
N ALA A 49 3.81 -8.10 0.11
CA ALA A 49 4.34 -7.99 -1.25
C ALA A 49 5.88 -7.89 -1.29
N PHE A 50 6.50 -7.31 -0.26
CA PHE A 50 7.92 -6.95 -0.33
C PHE A 50 8.77 -7.33 0.90
N MET A 51 8.18 -7.57 2.06
CA MET A 51 8.94 -7.69 3.32
C MET A 51 8.86 -9.11 3.92
N THR A 52 8.45 -10.11 3.12
CA THR A 52 8.20 -11.47 3.60
C THR A 52 9.08 -12.48 2.86
N GLY A 53 9.90 -13.25 3.59
CA GLY A 53 10.68 -14.37 3.07
C GLY A 53 11.52 -14.00 1.84
N ASP A 54 11.43 -14.84 0.80
CA ASP A 54 12.11 -14.67 -0.48
C ASP A 54 11.78 -13.35 -1.21
N LEU A 55 10.60 -12.77 -0.99
CA LEU A 55 10.21 -11.50 -1.61
C LEU A 55 11.08 -10.36 -1.07
N LYS A 56 11.48 -10.44 0.20
CA LYS A 56 12.36 -9.45 0.83
C LYS A 56 13.77 -9.54 0.28
N SER A 57 14.33 -10.74 0.20
CA SER A 57 15.71 -10.92 -0.26
C SER A 57 15.86 -10.64 -1.76
N LYS A 58 14.96 -11.18 -2.59
CA LYS A 58 15.00 -11.04 -4.06
C LYS A 58 14.50 -9.69 -4.57
N GLY A 59 13.66 -9.01 -3.79
CA GLY A 59 13.11 -7.69 -4.12
C GLY A 59 13.81 -6.61 -3.31
N PHE A 60 13.33 -6.36 -2.09
CA PHE A 60 13.75 -5.21 -1.28
C PHE A 60 15.26 -5.10 -1.06
N GLU A 61 15.92 -6.17 -0.60
CA GLU A 61 17.35 -6.15 -0.28
C GLU A 61 18.21 -6.03 -1.55
N THR A 62 17.86 -6.78 -2.60
CA THR A 62 18.54 -6.68 -3.91
C THR A 62 18.44 -5.26 -4.49
N TRP A 63 17.24 -4.66 -4.46
CA TRP A 63 17.03 -3.32 -5.00
C TRP A 63 17.63 -2.22 -4.13
N LEU A 64 17.76 -2.45 -2.81
CA LEU A 64 18.46 -1.55 -1.92
C LEU A 64 19.95 -1.48 -2.30
N ASP A 65 20.57 -2.62 -2.61
CA ASP A 65 21.94 -2.67 -3.10
C ASP A 65 22.08 -1.98 -4.47
N GLU A 66 21.16 -2.22 -5.41
CA GLU A 66 21.12 -1.50 -6.69
C GLU A 66 20.91 0.02 -6.54
N CYS A 67 20.36 0.44 -5.41
CA CYS A 67 20.19 1.85 -5.06
C CYS A 67 21.44 2.46 -4.41
N GLY A 68 22.39 1.67 -3.90
CA GLY A 68 23.58 2.18 -3.20
C GLY A 68 23.77 1.64 -1.77
N GLY A 69 22.81 0.88 -1.23
CA GLY A 69 22.97 0.10 0.02
C GLY A 69 22.85 0.85 1.35
N SER A 70 22.49 2.15 1.37
CA SER A 70 22.41 3.02 2.54
C SER A 70 20.96 3.32 2.98
N ALA A 71 20.80 3.77 4.24
CA ALA A 71 19.50 4.12 4.80
C ALA A 71 18.81 5.27 4.05
N CYS A 72 19.56 6.24 3.52
CA CYS A 72 19.01 7.33 2.71
C CYS A 72 18.42 6.85 1.39
N GLU A 73 18.86 5.71 0.87
CA GLU A 73 18.30 5.17 -0.36
C GLU A 73 17.02 4.36 -0.13
N GLN A 74 16.72 3.96 1.11
CA GLN A 74 15.38 3.46 1.45
C GLN A 74 14.32 4.53 1.19
N ASP A 75 14.65 5.81 1.45
CA ASP A 75 13.76 6.94 1.15
C ASP A 75 13.53 7.13 -0.35
N LEU A 76 14.42 6.61 -1.21
CA LEU A 76 14.24 6.60 -2.67
C LEU A 76 13.50 5.36 -3.16
N LEU A 77 13.73 4.21 -2.51
CA LEU A 77 13.20 2.92 -2.93
C LEU A 77 11.75 2.71 -2.47
N ILE A 78 11.43 3.01 -1.21
CA ILE A 78 10.08 2.78 -0.65
C ILE A 78 9.00 3.52 -1.46
N PRO A 79 9.14 4.81 -1.82
CA PRO A 79 8.14 5.49 -2.64
C PRO A 79 7.91 4.80 -3.99
N ARG A 80 8.97 4.30 -4.64
CA ARG A 80 8.87 3.58 -5.92
C ARG A 80 8.15 2.24 -5.77
N MET A 81 8.43 1.52 -4.69
CA MET A 81 7.77 0.25 -4.37
C MET A 81 6.29 0.46 -4.04
N SER A 82 5.96 1.50 -3.28
CA SER A 82 4.60 1.91 -2.98
C SER A 82 3.82 2.30 -4.24
N GLU A 83 4.40 3.12 -5.11
CA GLU A 83 3.80 3.47 -6.40
C GLU A 83 3.59 2.23 -7.28
N ALA A 84 4.57 1.32 -7.32
CA ALA A 84 4.47 0.08 -8.07
C ALA A 84 3.37 -0.85 -7.53
N LEU A 85 3.23 -0.94 -6.20
CA LEU A 85 2.15 -1.68 -5.56
C LEU A 85 0.79 -1.13 -5.98
N ALA A 86 0.61 0.20 -5.94
CA ALA A 86 -0.60 0.87 -6.40
C ALA A 86 -0.87 0.63 -7.89
N LYS A 87 0.16 0.66 -8.74
CA LYS A 87 0.06 0.37 -10.18
C LYS A 87 -0.26 -1.09 -10.50
N ALA A 88 0.11 -2.02 -9.61
CA ALA A 88 -0.19 -3.44 -9.75
C ALA A 88 -1.56 -3.82 -9.18
N SER A 89 -2.14 -2.99 -8.32
CA SER A 89 -3.51 -3.18 -7.80
C SER A 89 -4.57 -3.07 -8.89
N ALA A 90 -5.68 -3.79 -8.70
CA ALA A 90 -6.80 -3.87 -9.62
C ALA A 90 -8.15 -3.91 -8.89
N ASP A 91 -9.21 -3.50 -9.59
CA ASP A 91 -10.63 -3.50 -9.18
C ASP A 91 -10.94 -2.71 -7.89
N THR A 92 -10.50 -3.21 -6.74
CA THR A 92 -10.79 -2.65 -5.43
C THR A 92 -9.53 -2.65 -4.57
N SER A 93 -9.27 -1.54 -3.88
CA SER A 93 -8.23 -1.39 -2.88
C SER A 93 -8.79 -0.73 -1.63
N TYR A 94 -8.07 -0.87 -0.53
CA TYR A 94 -8.45 -0.31 0.77
C TYR A 94 -7.35 0.57 1.31
N VAL A 95 -7.71 1.61 2.06
CA VAL A 95 -6.75 2.44 2.79
C VAL A 95 -7.16 2.53 4.26
N MET A 96 -6.23 2.14 5.13
CA MET A 96 -6.39 2.28 6.58
C MET A 96 -6.03 3.70 6.99
N VAL A 97 -6.92 4.34 7.74
CA VAL A 97 -6.74 5.70 8.25
C VAL A 97 -7.73 5.96 9.39
N LYS A 98 -7.39 6.84 10.33
CA LYS A 98 -8.32 7.14 11.41
C LYS A 98 -9.44 8.07 10.91
N GLU A 99 -10.68 7.76 11.27
CA GLU A 99 -11.82 8.61 10.92
C GLU A 99 -11.62 10.06 11.42
N GLY A 100 -11.93 11.05 10.58
CA GLY A 100 -11.75 12.47 10.87
C GLY A 100 -10.29 12.94 10.83
N GLU A 101 -9.33 12.07 10.52
CA GLU A 101 -7.93 12.46 10.37
C GLU A 101 -7.72 13.28 9.09
N LYS A 102 -6.91 14.34 9.21
CA LYS A 102 -6.46 15.12 8.06
C LYS A 102 -5.40 14.33 7.31
N ILE A 103 -5.54 14.27 5.99
CA ILE A 103 -4.57 13.63 5.12
C ILE A 103 -3.42 14.59 4.88
N ASP A 104 -2.22 14.12 5.15
CA ASP A 104 -1.01 14.80 4.75
C ASP A 104 -0.77 14.61 3.25
N THR A 105 -0.96 15.69 2.50
CA THR A 105 -0.79 15.73 1.04
C THR A 105 0.66 15.54 0.57
N SER A 106 1.64 15.61 1.48
CA SER A 106 3.06 15.39 1.17
C SER A 106 3.50 13.92 1.27
N LYS A 107 2.65 13.04 1.82
CA LYS A 107 3.00 11.62 2.05
C LYS A 107 2.79 10.77 0.80
N ILE A 108 3.49 9.63 0.77
CA ILE A 108 3.49 8.65 -0.32
C ILE A 108 2.07 8.27 -0.78
N TRP A 109 1.14 8.11 0.16
CA TRP A 109 -0.28 7.88 -0.15
C TRP A 109 -0.83 8.92 -1.13
N SER A 110 -0.66 10.20 -0.81
CA SER A 110 -1.22 11.32 -1.55
C SER A 110 -0.43 11.63 -2.82
N THR A 111 0.89 11.45 -2.80
CA THR A 111 1.78 11.85 -3.90
C THR A 111 2.00 10.76 -4.94
N ALA A 112 1.84 9.49 -4.59
CA ALA A 112 2.20 8.37 -5.46
C ALA A 112 1.13 7.26 -5.50
N GLU A 113 0.69 6.74 -4.35
CA GLU A 113 -0.19 5.56 -4.31
C GLU A 113 -1.60 5.88 -4.83
N TYR A 114 -2.27 6.87 -4.25
CA TYR A 114 -3.63 7.21 -4.63
C TYR A 114 -3.76 7.70 -6.09
N PRO A 115 -2.88 8.60 -6.60
CA PRO A 115 -2.90 8.97 -8.01
C PRO A 115 -2.71 7.78 -8.97
N ALA A 116 -1.87 6.80 -8.60
CA ALA A 116 -1.69 5.58 -9.39
C ALA A 116 -2.95 4.70 -9.39
N LEU A 117 -3.60 4.53 -8.24
CA LEU A 117 -4.87 3.80 -8.12
C LEU A 117 -5.97 4.46 -8.97
N GLN A 118 -6.06 5.79 -8.92
CA GLN A 118 -7.01 6.57 -9.73
C GLN A 118 -6.75 6.39 -11.23
N SER A 119 -5.49 6.47 -11.67
CA SER A 119 -5.10 6.29 -13.08
C SER A 119 -5.49 4.90 -13.61
N ASN A 120 -5.45 3.89 -12.74
CA ASN A 120 -5.87 2.52 -13.04
C ASN A 120 -7.37 2.27 -12.82
N LYS A 121 -8.15 3.29 -12.46
CA LYS A 121 -9.59 3.21 -12.15
C LYS A 121 -9.93 2.19 -11.05
N VAL A 122 -9.01 2.00 -10.11
CA VAL A 122 -9.23 1.14 -8.94
C VAL A 122 -10.16 1.85 -7.96
N GLU A 123 -11.22 1.18 -7.52
CA GLU A 123 -12.08 1.72 -6.47
C GLU A 123 -11.36 1.65 -5.12
N VAL A 124 -11.35 2.76 -4.37
CA VAL A 124 -10.68 2.84 -3.08
C VAL A 124 -11.71 3.00 -1.96
N TRP A 125 -11.60 2.16 -0.93
CA TRP A 125 -12.43 2.22 0.27
C TRP A 125 -11.58 2.56 1.49
N ALA A 126 -11.94 3.64 2.18
CA ALA A 126 -11.36 4.02 3.45
C ALA A 126 -11.91 3.12 4.57
N VAL A 127 -11.02 2.70 5.47
CA VAL A 127 -11.34 1.84 6.61
C VAL A 127 -10.75 2.46 7.88
N ASN A 128 -11.58 2.61 8.91
CA ASN A 128 -11.16 3.24 10.15
C ASN A 128 -10.07 2.41 10.86
N SER A 129 -8.87 2.95 10.99
CA SER A 129 -7.73 2.26 11.62
C SER A 129 -7.90 2.08 13.13
N ALA A 130 -8.80 2.83 13.77
CA ALA A 130 -9.13 2.73 15.19
C ALA A 130 -10.10 1.58 15.52
N THR A 131 -10.64 0.89 14.52
CA THR A 131 -11.50 -0.27 14.72
C THR A 131 -10.74 -1.39 15.45
N LYS A 132 -11.31 -1.85 16.57
CA LYS A 132 -10.71 -2.87 17.43
C LYS A 132 -10.89 -4.30 16.90
N ASP A 133 -11.94 -4.52 16.11
CA ASP A 133 -12.26 -5.80 15.50
C ASP A 133 -12.81 -5.60 14.08
N PHE A 134 -12.01 -5.96 13.09
CA PHE A 134 -12.34 -5.86 11.68
C PHE A 134 -13.27 -6.96 11.17
N THR A 135 -13.60 -7.97 12.00
CA THR A 135 -14.47 -9.09 11.60
C THR A 135 -15.95 -8.81 11.84
N THR A 136 -16.29 -7.95 12.80
CA THR A 136 -17.68 -7.71 13.21
C THR A 136 -18.15 -6.27 13.06
N ASN A 137 -17.26 -5.28 13.14
CA ASN A 137 -17.61 -3.85 13.19
C ASN A 137 -16.82 -3.01 12.19
N LEU A 138 -16.91 -3.40 10.92
CA LEU A 138 -16.15 -2.79 9.85
C LEU A 138 -16.87 -1.58 9.26
N GLN A 139 -16.36 -0.38 9.55
CA GLN A 139 -16.80 0.84 8.89
C GLN A 139 -15.95 1.07 7.64
N LYS A 140 -16.61 1.01 6.48
CA LYS A 140 -16.04 1.32 5.16
C LYS A 140 -16.79 2.49 4.56
N LYS A 141 -16.06 3.45 4.01
CA LYS A 141 -16.61 4.53 3.19
C LYS A 141 -15.81 4.63 1.90
N ARG A 142 -16.47 4.89 0.78
CA ARG A 142 -15.77 5.09 -0.48
C ARG A 142 -14.88 6.32 -0.35
N TYR A 143 -13.62 6.20 -0.74
CA TYR A 143 -12.67 7.29 -0.68
C TYR A 143 -12.71 8.11 -1.98
N ASP A 144 -12.96 9.40 -1.82
CA ASP A 144 -13.14 10.36 -2.91
C ASP A 144 -11.94 11.29 -3.13
N GLY A 145 -10.85 11.09 -2.38
CA GLY A 145 -9.65 11.93 -2.50
C GLY A 145 -9.69 13.21 -1.66
N THR A 146 -10.67 13.37 -0.77
CA THR A 146 -10.77 14.53 0.11
C THR A 146 -9.61 14.60 1.12
N THR A 147 -9.29 15.80 1.60
CA THR A 147 -8.20 16.06 2.56
C THR A 147 -8.51 15.63 3.99
N THR A 148 -9.73 15.14 4.25
CA THR A 148 -10.18 14.63 5.53
C THR A 148 -10.92 13.34 5.27
N PHE A 149 -10.49 12.23 5.89
CA PHE A 149 -11.18 10.96 5.66
C PHE A 149 -12.56 10.94 6.33
N PRO A 150 -13.58 10.43 5.60
CA PRO A 150 -14.98 10.60 5.96
C PRO A 150 -15.40 9.84 7.21
#